data_AF-A0A3D2KBY3-F1
#
_entry.id   AF-A0A3D2KBY3-F1
#
_cell.length_a   1.000
_cell.length_b   1.000
_cell.length_c   1.000
_cell.angle_alpha   90.00
_cell.angle_beta   90.00
_cell.angle_gamma   90.00
#
_symmetry.space_group_name_H-M   'P 1'
#
loop_
_entity.id
_entity.type
_entity.pdbx_description
1 polymer ?
#
loop_
_entity_poly.entity_id
_entity_poly.type
_entity_poly.pdbx_seq_one_letter_code
_entity_poly.pdbx_strand_id
1 'polypeptide(L)'
;MVEFDESKQKLATLRGVIQEVADALDVSALEERKKVLEETQNEEGFWTDQAKSQRVNKELKQVSDKLQKIKKLRDRAEDIGVLIELAEMEEALEELPNVESELKTLSEEAEAMKIAALLKGKHDGCDAILTLHAGAGGTEAQDWCSMLFRMYSRYAEKRGYSMKVLDMLPGDEAGIKSVSFEIDGDNAYGYLKAEKGVHRLVRISPFDANSRRHTSFASLEVMPVIQDDTEIQIRQEDLKVDTYRSGGAGGQHVNKTESAIRITHIPTG
;
A
#
# COMPACT_ATOMS: atom_id res chain seq x y z
N MET A 1 7.66 23.48 38.32
CA MET A 1 6.18 23.46 38.28
C MET A 1 5.63 23.85 36.91
N VAL A 2 5.81 25.08 36.42
CA VAL A 2 5.21 25.53 35.13
C VAL A 2 5.61 24.68 33.90
N GLU A 3 6.85 24.19 33.84
CA GLU A 3 7.36 23.43 32.68
C GLU A 3 6.78 22.00 32.60
N PHE A 4 6.48 21.37 33.74
CA PHE A 4 5.81 20.06 33.78
C PHE A 4 4.30 20.20 33.48
N ASP A 5 3.68 21.34 33.82
CA ASP A 5 2.28 21.63 33.48
C ASP A 5 2.05 21.70 31.96
N GLU A 6 2.98 22.29 31.20
CA GLU A 6 2.92 22.28 29.74
C GLU A 6 3.00 20.85 29.17
N SER A 7 3.88 20.02 29.74
CA SER A 7 4.03 18.62 29.34
C SER A 7 2.77 17.81 29.65
N LYS A 8 2.11 18.05 30.79
CA LYS A 8 0.81 17.45 31.13
C LYS A 8 -0.31 17.88 30.18
N GLN A 9 -0.36 19.15 29.77
CA GLN A 9 -1.35 19.62 28.79
C GLN A 9 -1.14 18.99 27.42
N LYS A 10 0.11 18.87 26.96
CA LYS A 10 0.45 18.17 25.71
C LYS A 10 0.01 16.71 25.78
N LEU A 11 0.33 16.02 26.88
CA LEU A 11 -0.08 14.63 27.11
C LEU A 11 -1.60 14.45 27.12
N ALA A 12 -2.34 15.35 27.79
CA ALA A 12 -3.81 15.30 27.82
C ALA A 12 -4.41 15.47 26.41
N THR A 13 -3.85 16.37 25.61
CA THR A 13 -4.24 16.56 24.21
C THR A 13 -3.97 15.29 23.39
N LEU A 14 -2.78 14.69 23.55
CA LEU A 14 -2.42 13.44 22.86
C LEU A 14 -3.31 12.27 23.28
N ARG A 15 -3.68 12.14 24.55
CA ARG A 15 -4.65 11.15 25.03
C ARG A 15 -6.01 11.33 24.35
N GLY A 16 -6.46 12.57 24.18
CA GLY A 16 -7.66 12.90 23.41
C GLY A 16 -7.58 12.41 21.97
N VAL A 17 -6.48 12.71 21.27
CA VAL A 17 -6.25 12.24 19.89
C VAL A 17 -6.21 10.72 19.80
N ILE A 18 -5.53 10.03 20.73
CA ILE A 18 -5.49 8.56 20.77
C ILE A 18 -6.89 7.97 20.95
N GLN A 19 -7.74 8.62 21.77
CA GLN A 19 -9.12 8.18 21.95
C GLN A 19 -9.97 8.41 20.69
N GLU A 20 -9.88 9.57 20.04
CA GLU A 20 -10.55 9.84 18.77
C GLU A 20 -10.16 8.81 17.69
N VAL A 21 -8.88 8.43 17.64
CA VAL A 21 -8.37 7.41 16.72
C VAL A 21 -8.93 6.03 17.06
N ALA A 22 -9.00 5.66 18.34
CA ALA A 22 -9.61 4.42 18.78
C ALA A 22 -11.10 4.35 18.42
N ASP A 23 -11.83 5.45 18.59
CA ASP A 23 -13.25 5.55 18.23
C ASP A 23 -13.44 5.49 16.71
N ALA A 24 -12.57 6.16 15.93
CA ALA A 24 -12.61 6.15 14.47
C ALA A 24 -12.33 4.77 13.85
N LEU A 25 -11.52 3.95 14.53
CA LEU A 25 -11.17 2.58 14.14
C LEU A 25 -12.17 1.53 14.63
N ASP A 26 -13.11 1.91 15.50
CA ASP A 26 -14.06 1.01 16.16
C ASP A 26 -13.37 -0.24 16.75
N VAL A 27 -12.57 0.00 17.79
CA VAL A 27 -11.82 -1.06 18.49
C VAL A 27 -12.72 -2.23 18.90
N SER A 28 -13.98 -1.95 19.26
CA SER A 28 -14.94 -2.98 19.66
C SER A 28 -15.29 -3.93 18.52
N ALA A 29 -15.58 -3.39 17.33
CA ALA A 29 -15.84 -4.18 16.14
C ALA A 29 -14.58 -4.94 15.68
N LEU A 30 -13.39 -4.35 15.82
CA LEU A 30 -12.13 -5.02 15.50
C LEU A 30 -11.84 -6.21 16.44
N GLU A 31 -12.13 -6.09 17.73
CA GLU A 31 -11.98 -7.20 18.68
C GLU A 31 -12.97 -8.34 18.40
N GLU A 32 -14.22 -8.02 18.07
CA GLU A 32 -15.22 -9.01 17.66
C GLU A 32 -14.80 -9.69 16.36
N ARG A 33 -14.36 -8.91 15.37
CA ARG A 33 -13.86 -9.44 14.09
C ARG A 33 -12.67 -10.37 14.30
N LYS A 34 -11.74 -10.00 15.18
CA LYS A 34 -10.60 -10.85 15.54
C LYS A 34 -11.06 -12.20 16.10
N LYS A 35 -12.03 -12.21 17.02
CA LYS A 35 -12.58 -13.45 17.59
C LYS A 35 -13.19 -14.34 16.50
N VAL A 36 -13.99 -13.78 15.61
CA VAL A 36 -14.60 -14.53 14.50
C VAL A 36 -13.52 -15.13 13.58
N LEU A 37 -12.45 -14.38 13.28
CA LEU A 37 -11.34 -14.89 12.46
C LEU A 37 -10.55 -16.00 13.18
N GLU A 38 -10.33 -15.88 14.49
CA GLU A 38 -9.71 -16.92 15.33
C GLU A 38 -10.59 -18.18 15.41
N GLU A 39 -11.91 -18.05 15.51
CA GLU A 39 -12.85 -19.17 15.44
C GLU A 39 -12.80 -19.85 14.07
N THR A 40 -12.76 -19.08 12.98
CA THR A 40 -12.64 -19.60 11.60
C THR A 40 -11.33 -20.37 11.41
N GLN A 41 -10.24 -19.92 12.03
CA GLN A 41 -8.95 -20.61 11.99
C GLN A 41 -8.98 -21.97 12.71
N ASN A 42 -9.86 -22.13 13.69
CA ASN A 42 -10.04 -23.35 14.47
C ASN A 42 -11.05 -24.33 13.83
N GLU A 43 -11.70 -23.98 12.71
CA GLU A 43 -12.61 -24.87 11.99
C GLU A 43 -11.87 -26.08 11.38
N GLU A 44 -12.50 -27.25 11.46
CA GLU A 44 -12.01 -28.45 10.76
C GLU A 44 -12.03 -28.22 9.24
N GLY A 45 -10.90 -28.47 8.57
CA GLY A 45 -10.76 -28.27 7.13
C GLY A 45 -10.31 -26.88 6.68
N PHE A 46 -10.09 -25.93 7.60
CA PHE A 46 -9.60 -24.59 7.27
C PHE A 46 -8.24 -24.61 6.55
N TRP A 47 -7.33 -25.49 6.98
CA TRP A 47 -6.02 -25.66 6.37
C TRP A 47 -6.04 -26.41 5.03
N THR A 48 -7.17 -27.00 4.67
CA THR A 48 -7.34 -27.74 3.41
C THR A 48 -7.53 -26.78 2.23
N ASP A 49 -8.09 -25.59 2.48
CA ASP A 49 -8.20 -24.52 1.49
C ASP A 49 -7.09 -23.48 1.70
N GLN A 50 -6.04 -23.58 0.89
CA GLN A 50 -4.87 -22.70 0.97
C GLN A 50 -5.21 -21.22 0.69
N ALA A 51 -6.19 -20.95 -0.18
CA ALA A 51 -6.60 -19.60 -0.54
C ALA A 51 -7.43 -18.94 0.56
N LYS A 52 -8.37 -19.69 1.17
CA LYS A 52 -9.13 -19.22 2.35
C LYS A 52 -8.20 -19.01 3.55
N SER A 53 -7.27 -19.95 3.78
CA SER A 53 -6.30 -19.87 4.87
C SER A 53 -5.41 -18.63 4.79
N GLN A 54 -4.85 -18.33 3.61
CA GLN A 54 -4.01 -17.14 3.43
C GLN A 54 -4.78 -15.84 3.66
N ARG A 55 -6.03 -15.74 3.17
CA ARG A 55 -6.87 -14.54 3.34
C ARG A 55 -7.21 -14.28 4.80
N VAL A 56 -7.70 -15.29 5.51
CA VAL A 56 -8.07 -15.16 6.92
C VAL A 56 -6.84 -14.86 7.79
N ASN A 57 -5.70 -15.51 7.54
CA ASN A 57 -4.46 -15.22 8.27
C ASN A 57 -3.96 -13.79 8.00
N LYS A 58 -4.08 -13.30 6.77
CA LYS A 58 -3.72 -11.92 6.41
C LYS A 58 -4.62 -10.91 7.12
N GLU A 59 -5.93 -11.13 7.10
CA GLU A 59 -6.91 -10.26 7.78
C GLU A 59 -6.70 -10.28 9.30
N LEU A 60 -6.50 -11.45 9.90
CA LEU A 60 -6.24 -11.59 11.34
C LEU A 60 -4.98 -10.84 11.74
N LYS A 61 -3.90 -10.95 10.95
CA LYS A 61 -2.66 -10.19 11.19
C LYS A 61 -2.92 -8.68 11.13
N GLN A 62 -3.63 -8.19 10.11
CA GLN A 62 -3.96 -6.76 9.99
C GLN A 62 -4.78 -6.25 11.18
N VAL A 63 -5.81 -6.99 11.59
CA VAL A 63 -6.66 -6.61 12.74
C VAL A 63 -5.85 -6.65 14.04
N SER A 64 -5.06 -7.70 14.26
CA SER A 64 -4.23 -7.84 15.46
C SER A 64 -3.17 -6.74 15.54
N ASP A 65 -2.51 -6.40 14.43
CA ASP A 65 -1.51 -5.33 14.38
C ASP A 65 -2.13 -3.96 14.71
N LYS A 66 -3.35 -3.68 14.23
CA LYS A 66 -4.08 -2.44 14.55
C LYS A 66 -4.41 -2.35 16.05
N LEU A 67 -4.97 -3.42 16.63
CA LEU A 67 -5.29 -3.50 18.06
C LEU A 67 -4.04 -3.34 18.94
N GLN A 68 -2.94 -4.04 18.59
CA GLN A 68 -1.69 -3.96 19.33
C GLN A 68 -1.07 -2.56 19.27
N LYS A 69 -1.11 -1.88 18.12
CA LYS A 69 -0.57 -0.52 18.01
C LYS A 69 -1.36 0.47 18.87
N ILE A 70 -2.69 0.42 18.87
CA ILE A 70 -3.52 1.30 19.72
C ILE A 70 -3.21 1.05 21.20
N LYS A 71 -3.15 -0.23 21.60
CA LYS A 71 -2.81 -0.60 22.97
C LYS A 71 -1.44 -0.05 23.37
N LYS A 72 -0.41 -0.23 22.52
CA LYS A 72 0.93 0.30 22.76
C LYS A 72 0.96 1.82 22.91
N LEU A 73 0.18 2.55 22.12
CA LEU A 73 0.08 4.02 22.26
C LEU A 73 -0.57 4.43 23.58
N ARG A 74 -1.62 3.72 24.02
CA ARG A 74 -2.26 3.96 25.32
C ARG A 74 -1.28 3.68 26.45
N ASP A 75 -0.63 2.52 26.43
CA ASP A 75 0.35 2.11 27.44
C ASP A 75 1.50 3.14 27.52
N ARG A 76 2.06 3.58 26.38
CA ARG A 76 3.10 4.64 26.36
C ARG A 76 2.60 5.98 26.89
N ALA A 77 1.35 6.36 26.61
CA ALA A 77 0.77 7.59 27.13
C ALA A 77 0.49 7.53 28.64
N GLU A 78 0.31 6.34 29.20
CA GLU A 78 0.26 6.11 30.65
C GLU A 78 1.67 6.18 31.25
N ASP A 79 2.65 5.47 30.67
CA ASP A 79 4.05 5.46 31.11
C ASP A 79 4.66 6.87 31.15
N ILE A 80 4.47 7.67 30.09
CA ILE A 80 4.95 9.07 30.04
C ILE A 80 4.23 9.92 31.10
N GLY A 81 2.95 9.64 31.38
CA GLY A 81 2.21 10.31 32.44
C GLY A 81 2.81 10.05 33.82
N VAL A 82 3.14 8.79 34.13
CA VAL A 82 3.82 8.39 35.37
C VAL A 82 5.21 9.02 35.45
N LEU A 83 5.94 9.06 34.34
CA LEU A 83 7.28 9.65 34.28
C LEU A 83 7.24 11.16 34.57
N ILE A 84 6.24 11.88 34.03
CA ILE A 84 6.02 13.30 34.32
C ILE A 84 5.69 13.52 35.80
N GLU A 85 4.82 12.68 36.39
CA GLU A 85 4.45 12.78 37.80
C GLU A 85 5.67 12.54 38.71
N LEU A 86 6.48 11.52 38.42
CA LEU A 86 7.70 11.23 39.18
C LEU A 86 8.72 12.37 39.09
N ALA A 87 8.99 12.86 37.88
CA ALA A 87 9.95 13.94 37.65
C ALA A 87 9.50 15.26 38.32
N GLU A 88 8.19 15.52 38.40
CA GLU A 88 7.66 16.66 39.13
C GLU A 88 7.79 16.50 40.64
N MET A 89 7.53 15.30 41.18
CA MET A 89 7.70 15.00 42.61
C MET A 89 9.15 15.13 43.07
N GLU A 90 10.10 14.73 42.23
CA GLU A 90 11.54 14.79 42.49
C GLU A 90 12.17 16.15 42.12
N GLU A 91 11.39 17.09 41.58
CA GLU A 91 11.86 18.37 41.03
C GLU A 91 13.03 18.21 40.01
N ALA A 92 13.05 17.07 39.30
CA ALA A 92 14.12 16.66 38.40
C ALA A 92 14.00 17.34 37.02
N LEU A 93 14.29 18.64 36.97
CA LEU A 93 14.25 19.45 35.75
C LEU A 93 15.17 18.92 34.62
N GLU A 94 16.20 18.16 34.97
CA GLU A 94 17.11 17.52 34.01
C GLU A 94 16.44 16.43 33.15
N GLU A 95 15.30 15.89 33.58
CA GLU A 95 14.53 14.88 32.84
C GLU A 95 13.53 15.50 31.85
N LEU A 96 13.29 16.82 31.90
CA LEU A 96 12.39 17.51 30.97
C LEU A 96 12.72 17.27 29.48
N PRO A 97 13.99 17.32 29.02
CA PRO A 97 14.31 17.03 27.63
C PRO A 97 13.95 15.60 27.21
N ASN A 98 14.08 14.64 28.12
CA ASN A 98 13.72 13.24 27.88
C ASN A 98 12.20 13.13 27.73
N VAL A 99 11.43 13.73 28.64
CA VAL A 99 9.96 13.81 28.57
C VAL A 99 9.51 14.43 27.25
N GLU A 100 10.08 15.56 26.85
CA GLU A 100 9.71 16.24 25.60
C GLU A 100 10.03 15.40 24.36
N SER A 101 11.16 14.67 24.38
CA SER A 101 11.51 13.77 23.29
C SER A 101 10.51 12.61 23.16
N GLU A 102 10.11 12.01 24.29
CA GLU A 102 9.11 10.94 24.33
C GLU A 102 7.75 11.45 23.88
N LEU A 103 7.30 12.61 24.37
CA LEU A 103 6.05 13.25 23.93
C LEU A 103 6.05 13.55 22.42
N LYS A 104 7.19 13.98 21.87
CA LYS A 104 7.32 14.20 20.43
C LYS A 104 7.19 12.90 19.65
N THR A 105 7.85 11.82 20.08
CA THR A 105 7.71 10.52 19.42
C THR A 105 6.28 9.98 19.53
N LEU A 106 5.62 10.12 20.67
CA LEU A 106 4.23 9.74 20.86
C LEU A 106 3.30 10.54 19.93
N SER A 107 3.54 11.84 19.79
CA SER A 107 2.79 12.70 18.87
C SER A 107 2.94 12.26 17.42
N GLU A 108 4.16 11.94 16.98
CA GLU A 108 4.42 11.46 15.61
C GLU A 108 3.74 10.11 15.35
N GLU A 109 3.76 9.19 16.32
CA GLU A 109 3.07 7.89 16.20
C GLU A 109 1.55 8.02 16.23
N ALA A 110 1.00 8.90 17.07
CA ALA A 110 -0.44 9.17 17.15
C ALA A 110 -0.97 9.79 15.84
N GLU A 111 -0.26 10.76 15.27
CA GLU A 111 -0.60 11.34 13.96
C GLU A 111 -0.50 10.29 12.84
N ALA A 112 0.53 9.45 12.84
CA ALA A 112 0.64 8.36 11.87
C ALA A 112 -0.57 7.40 11.94
N MET A 113 -1.04 7.10 13.15
CA MET A 113 -2.21 6.25 13.35
C MET A 113 -3.52 6.95 12.97
N LYS A 114 -3.63 8.25 13.24
CA LYS A 114 -4.78 9.06 12.80
C LYS A 114 -4.93 9.04 11.29
N ILE A 115 -3.83 9.19 10.55
CA ILE A 115 -3.85 9.05 9.09
C ILE A 115 -4.30 7.64 8.70
N ALA A 116 -3.81 6.59 9.37
CA ALA A 116 -4.25 5.22 9.10
C ALA A 116 -5.76 5.01 9.34
N ALA A 117 -6.33 5.65 10.37
CA ALA A 117 -7.76 5.60 10.66
C ALA A 117 -8.63 6.34 9.63
N LEU A 118 -8.07 7.35 8.96
CA LEU A 118 -8.74 8.11 7.90
C LEU A 118 -8.80 7.36 6.56
N LEU A 119 -7.99 6.31 6.39
CA LEU A 119 -7.96 5.47 5.19
C LEU A 119 -9.14 4.49 5.16
N LYS A 120 -10.35 5.03 4.94
CA LYS A 120 -11.63 4.28 4.86
C LYS A 120 -12.07 3.97 3.42
N GLY A 121 -11.23 4.19 2.42
CA GLY A 121 -11.54 3.87 1.03
C GLY A 121 -11.70 2.37 0.82
N LYS A 122 -12.58 1.97 -0.11
CA LYS A 122 -12.92 0.56 -0.41
C LYS A 122 -11.70 -0.34 -0.62
N HIS A 123 -10.63 0.20 -1.20
CA HIS A 123 -9.40 -0.52 -1.52
C HIS A 123 -8.18 0.00 -0.73
N ASP A 124 -8.38 0.88 0.25
CA ASP A 124 -7.26 1.49 0.96
C ASP A 124 -6.43 0.47 1.74
N GLY A 125 -7.07 -0.63 2.19
CA GLY A 125 -6.41 -1.75 2.87
C GLY A 125 -5.78 -2.80 1.94
N CYS A 126 -5.90 -2.64 0.62
CA CYS A 126 -5.30 -3.56 -0.36
C CYS A 126 -3.79 -3.28 -0.52
N ASP A 127 -3.08 -4.29 -1.01
CA ASP A 127 -1.71 -4.11 -1.52
C ASP A 127 -1.74 -3.20 -2.75
N ALA A 128 -0.57 -2.66 -3.12
CA ALA A 128 -0.47 -1.71 -4.22
C ALA A 128 0.45 -2.23 -5.33
N ILE A 129 -0.01 -2.14 -6.57
CA ILE A 129 0.84 -2.26 -7.76
C ILE A 129 1.21 -0.86 -8.21
N LEU A 130 2.51 -0.61 -8.32
CA LEU A 130 3.08 0.63 -8.77
C LEU A 130 3.76 0.40 -10.11
N THR A 131 3.39 1.21 -11.09
CA THR A 131 3.99 1.17 -12.41
C THR A 131 4.62 2.52 -12.72
N LEU A 132 5.94 2.52 -12.88
CA LEU A 132 6.70 3.68 -13.31
C LEU A 132 6.98 3.59 -14.81
N HIS A 133 6.77 4.70 -15.50
CA HIS A 133 7.17 4.87 -16.90
C HIS A 133 8.01 6.13 -17.06
N ALA A 134 9.14 6.00 -17.74
CA ALA A 134 9.95 7.13 -18.16
C ALA A 134 9.19 7.92 -19.24
N GLY A 135 9.03 9.22 -19.03
CA GLY A 135 8.37 10.13 -19.96
C GLY A 135 9.31 10.63 -21.07
N ALA A 136 8.96 11.77 -21.65
CA ALA A 136 9.82 12.44 -22.63
C ALA A 136 11.10 12.97 -21.95
N GLY A 137 12.27 12.63 -22.51
CA GLY A 137 13.58 13.02 -21.97
C GLY A 137 14.73 12.04 -22.22
N GLY A 138 14.48 10.92 -22.92
CA GLY A 138 15.53 9.96 -23.29
C GLY A 138 16.23 9.34 -22.07
N THR A 139 17.55 9.21 -22.14
CA THR A 139 18.40 8.62 -21.08
C THR A 139 18.23 9.34 -19.73
N GLU A 140 18.00 10.66 -19.72
CA GLU A 140 17.79 11.42 -18.48
C GLU A 140 16.45 11.09 -17.79
N ALA A 141 15.39 10.87 -18.58
CA ALA A 141 14.10 10.44 -18.04
C ALA A 141 14.14 8.99 -17.53
N GLN A 142 14.94 8.13 -18.20
CA GLN A 142 15.17 6.76 -17.76
C GLN A 142 15.96 6.71 -16.44
N ASP A 143 16.97 7.57 -16.28
CA ASP A 143 17.70 7.71 -15.01
C ASP A 143 16.76 8.21 -13.90
N TRP A 144 15.92 9.21 -14.19
CA TRP A 144 14.94 9.71 -13.22
C TRP A 144 13.95 8.62 -12.77
N CYS A 145 13.46 7.81 -13.71
CA CYS A 145 12.62 6.65 -13.40
C CYS A 145 13.33 5.67 -12.45
N SER A 146 14.62 5.41 -12.66
CA SER A 146 15.41 4.54 -11.77
C SER A 146 15.60 5.14 -10.37
N MET A 147 15.73 6.46 -10.26
CA MET A 147 15.81 7.16 -8.99
C MET A 147 14.50 7.06 -8.21
N LEU A 148 13.36 7.22 -8.89
CA LEU A 148 12.04 7.04 -8.30
C LEU A 148 11.82 5.60 -7.83
N PHE A 149 12.20 4.61 -8.65
CA PHE A 149 12.15 3.21 -8.25
C PHE A 149 12.94 2.98 -6.95
N ARG A 150 14.19 3.47 -6.88
CA ARG A 150 15.02 3.39 -5.68
C ARG A 150 14.39 4.11 -4.47
N MET A 151 13.73 5.24 -4.70
CA MET A 151 13.03 5.99 -3.66
C MET A 151 11.90 5.15 -3.06
N TYR A 152 11.06 4.54 -3.90
CA TYR A 152 9.94 3.71 -3.45
C TYR A 152 10.41 2.39 -2.82
N SER A 153 11.51 1.77 -3.30
CA SER A 153 12.11 0.61 -2.62
C SER A 153 12.53 0.94 -1.20
N ARG A 154 13.22 2.06 -0.99
CA ARG A 154 13.63 2.50 0.35
C ARG A 154 12.44 2.90 1.22
N TYR A 155 11.40 3.48 0.63
CA TYR A 155 10.16 3.76 1.34
C TYR A 155 9.49 2.47 1.84
N ALA A 156 9.40 1.45 0.99
CA ALA A 156 8.85 0.14 1.35
C ALA A 156 9.65 -0.51 2.50
N GLU A 157 10.99 -0.53 2.39
CA GLU A 157 11.88 -1.03 3.47
C GLU A 157 11.67 -0.29 4.79
N LYS A 158 11.61 1.05 4.76
CA LYS A 158 11.41 1.88 5.96
C LYS A 158 10.05 1.66 6.62
N ARG A 159 9.01 1.38 5.82
CA ARG A 159 7.66 1.05 6.30
C ARG A 159 7.52 -0.41 6.73
N GLY A 160 8.51 -1.26 6.46
CA GLY A 160 8.44 -2.70 6.70
C GLY A 160 7.52 -3.45 5.72
N TYR A 161 7.30 -2.87 4.54
CA TYR A 161 6.52 -3.50 3.47
C TYR A 161 7.38 -4.51 2.69
N SER A 162 6.75 -5.57 2.19
CA SER A 162 7.40 -6.45 1.22
C SER A 162 7.26 -5.85 -0.17
N MET A 163 8.29 -5.98 -1.00
CA MET A 163 8.31 -5.47 -2.36
C MET A 163 8.68 -6.60 -3.31
N LYS A 164 7.91 -6.76 -4.38
CA LYS A 164 8.15 -7.74 -5.44
C LYS A 164 8.15 -7.04 -6.79
N VAL A 165 9.24 -7.18 -7.55
CA VAL A 165 9.28 -6.69 -8.93
C VAL A 165 8.52 -7.68 -9.82
N LEU A 166 7.53 -7.18 -10.56
CA LEU A 166 6.71 -7.97 -11.47
C LEU A 166 7.30 -7.95 -12.89
N ASP A 167 7.65 -6.75 -13.36
CA ASP A 167 8.25 -6.54 -14.67
C ASP A 167 9.22 -5.36 -14.61
N MET A 168 10.29 -5.44 -15.40
CA MET A 168 11.29 -4.37 -15.49
C MET A 168 11.90 -4.33 -16.87
N LEU A 169 11.78 -3.17 -17.51
CA LEU A 169 12.41 -2.86 -18.79
C LEU A 169 13.55 -1.85 -18.57
N PRO A 170 14.82 -2.28 -18.69
CA PRO A 170 15.96 -1.37 -18.58
C PRO A 170 15.98 -0.34 -19.71
N GLY A 171 16.62 0.81 -19.46
CA GLY A 171 16.93 1.80 -20.49
C GLY A 171 18.02 1.31 -21.45
N ASP A 172 18.13 1.93 -22.62
CA ASP A 172 19.09 1.53 -23.67
C ASP A 172 20.53 1.89 -23.28
N GLU A 173 20.73 3.03 -22.62
CA GLU A 173 22.05 3.50 -22.17
C GLU A 173 22.17 3.51 -20.64
N ALA A 174 21.17 4.04 -19.94
CA ALA A 174 21.15 4.13 -18.48
C ALA A 174 19.72 4.18 -17.94
N GLY A 175 19.56 3.79 -16.67
CA GLY A 175 18.29 3.88 -15.97
C GLY A 175 17.26 2.82 -16.39
N ILE A 176 15.98 3.14 -16.20
CA ILE A 176 14.85 2.23 -16.38
C ILE A 176 13.82 2.90 -17.29
N LYS A 177 13.38 2.20 -18.33
CA LYS A 177 12.32 2.67 -19.21
C LYS A 177 10.93 2.48 -18.60
N SER A 178 10.71 1.31 -18.01
CA SER A 178 9.49 1.01 -17.25
C SER A 178 9.76 -0.04 -16.17
N VAL A 179 9.08 0.06 -15.05
CA VAL A 179 9.11 -0.97 -14.00
C VAL A 179 7.75 -1.07 -13.33
N SER A 180 7.28 -2.29 -13.15
CA SER A 180 6.06 -2.65 -12.43
C SER A 180 6.46 -3.44 -11.19
N PHE A 181 6.03 -3.00 -10.02
CA PHE A 181 6.33 -3.67 -8.76
C PHE A 181 5.13 -3.63 -7.81
N GLU A 182 5.00 -4.68 -7.02
CA GLU A 182 3.97 -4.87 -6.01
C GLU A 182 4.56 -4.53 -4.64
N ILE A 183 3.79 -3.81 -3.82
CA ILE A 183 4.09 -3.50 -2.42
C ILE A 183 3.01 -4.13 -1.56
N ASP A 184 3.41 -5.15 -0.80
CA ASP A 184 2.59 -5.85 0.18
C ASP A 184 2.74 -5.21 1.55
N GLY A 185 1.64 -4.71 2.09
CA GLY A 185 1.67 -4.00 3.36
C GLY A 185 0.31 -3.52 3.84
N ASP A 186 0.20 -3.31 5.15
CA ASP A 186 -1.02 -2.73 5.73
C ASP A 186 -1.24 -1.31 5.21
N ASN A 187 -2.42 -1.11 4.63
CA ASN A 187 -2.85 0.11 3.93
C ASN A 187 -1.91 0.62 2.82
N ALA A 188 -1.16 -0.27 2.15
CA ALA A 188 -0.17 0.12 1.14
C ALA A 188 -0.79 1.00 0.03
N TYR A 189 -1.93 0.58 -0.54
CA TYR A 189 -2.64 1.37 -1.55
C TYR A 189 -3.17 2.70 -1.00
N GLY A 190 -3.73 2.69 0.22
CA GLY A 190 -4.26 3.88 0.86
C GLY A 190 -3.24 5.01 1.00
N TYR A 191 -1.97 4.68 1.27
CA TYR A 191 -0.90 5.67 1.29
C TYR A 191 -0.42 6.05 -0.11
N LEU A 192 -0.19 5.06 -0.98
CA LEU A 192 0.46 5.27 -2.27
C LEU A 192 -0.48 5.86 -3.33
N LYS A 193 -1.80 5.83 -3.15
CA LYS A 193 -2.76 6.46 -4.08
C LYS A 193 -2.51 7.95 -4.30
N ALA A 194 -1.95 8.65 -3.29
CA ALA A 194 -1.62 10.07 -3.37
C ALA A 194 -0.39 10.34 -4.25
N GLU A 195 0.43 9.32 -4.51
CA GLU A 195 1.64 9.43 -5.32
C GLU A 195 1.37 9.33 -6.83
N LYS A 196 0.15 8.92 -7.20
CA LYS A 196 -0.28 8.79 -8.60
C LYS A 196 -0.14 10.13 -9.33
N GLY A 197 0.62 10.14 -10.42
CA GLY A 197 0.79 11.34 -11.24
C GLY A 197 2.13 11.40 -11.93
N VAL A 198 2.46 12.58 -12.46
CA VAL A 198 3.72 12.83 -13.15
C VAL A 198 4.68 13.55 -12.23
N HIS A 199 5.82 12.91 -11.98
CA HIS A 199 6.90 13.41 -11.16
C HIS A 199 7.94 14.11 -12.04
N ARG A 200 8.20 15.39 -11.74
CA ARG A 200 9.09 16.25 -12.52
C ARG A 200 10.44 16.42 -11.81
N LEU A 201 11.52 16.16 -12.53
CA LEU A 201 12.89 16.45 -12.09
C LEU A 201 13.47 17.60 -12.92
N VAL A 202 14.09 18.57 -12.25
CA VAL A 202 14.86 19.64 -12.90
C VAL A 202 16.27 19.64 -12.31
N ARG A 203 17.26 19.23 -13.10
CA ARG A 203 18.67 19.18 -12.67
C ARG A 203 19.61 19.45 -13.85
N ILE A 204 20.90 19.56 -13.56
CA ILE A 204 21.95 19.52 -14.59
C ILE A 204 22.16 18.04 -14.92
N SER A 205 21.97 17.66 -16.19
CA SER A 205 22.08 16.25 -16.58
C SER A 205 23.55 15.82 -16.58
N PRO A 206 23.90 14.68 -15.95
CA PRO A 206 25.24 14.11 -16.04
C PRO A 206 25.52 13.50 -17.42
N PHE A 207 24.49 13.30 -18.26
CA PHE A 207 24.61 12.74 -19.60
C PHE A 207 24.75 13.82 -20.69
N ASP A 208 24.57 15.11 -20.35
CA ASP A 208 24.76 16.21 -21.29
C ASP A 208 26.17 16.79 -21.19
N ALA A 209 26.93 16.68 -22.28
CA ALA A 209 28.29 17.21 -22.39
C ALA A 209 28.38 18.74 -22.14
N ASN A 210 27.30 19.48 -22.36
CA ASN A 210 27.25 20.93 -22.18
C ASN A 210 26.77 21.37 -20.79
N SER A 211 26.54 20.45 -19.86
CA SER A 211 26.02 20.74 -18.51
C SER A 211 24.77 21.63 -18.50
N ARG A 212 23.87 21.46 -19.47
CA ARG A 212 22.63 22.27 -19.50
C ARG A 212 21.66 21.76 -18.43
N ARG A 213 20.74 22.64 -18.04
CA ARG A 213 19.63 22.26 -17.17
C ARG A 213 18.59 21.50 -17.99
N HIS A 214 18.33 20.25 -17.62
CA HIS A 214 17.30 19.41 -18.22
C HIS A 214 16.06 19.36 -17.32
N THR A 215 14.91 19.14 -17.96
CA THR A 215 13.65 18.85 -17.28
C THR A 215 13.17 17.49 -17.75
N SER A 216 13.01 16.56 -16.81
CA SER A 216 12.58 15.19 -17.08
C SER A 216 11.30 14.87 -16.34
N PHE A 217 10.54 13.93 -16.89
CA PHE A 217 9.26 13.50 -16.35
C PHE A 217 9.23 11.98 -16.25
N ALA A 218 8.62 11.48 -15.20
CA ALA A 218 8.26 10.07 -15.06
C ALA A 218 6.84 9.98 -14.52
N SER A 219 6.00 9.13 -15.11
CA SER A 219 4.64 8.90 -14.64
C SER A 219 4.63 7.72 -13.68
N LEU A 220 3.96 7.88 -12.56
CA LEU A 220 3.64 6.81 -11.62
C LEU A 220 2.13 6.53 -11.69
N GLU A 221 1.80 5.29 -12.01
CA GLU A 221 0.48 4.74 -11.83
C GLU A 221 0.45 3.86 -10.59
N VAL A 222 -0.65 3.95 -9.83
CA VAL A 222 -0.88 3.16 -8.62
C VAL A 222 -2.25 2.50 -8.74
N MET A 223 -2.28 1.18 -8.62
CA MET A 223 -3.49 0.36 -8.66
C MET A 223 -3.57 -0.52 -7.42
N PRO A 224 -4.76 -0.74 -6.85
CA PRO A 224 -4.91 -1.71 -5.77
C PRO A 224 -4.81 -3.12 -6.33
N VAL A 225 -4.17 -4.03 -5.59
CA VAL A 225 -4.27 -5.47 -5.85
C VAL A 225 -5.67 -5.89 -5.44
N ILE A 226 -6.55 -6.06 -6.43
CA ILE A 226 -7.86 -6.66 -6.22
C ILE A 226 -7.64 -8.16 -6.39
N GLN A 227 -7.79 -8.91 -5.29
CA GLN A 227 -7.97 -10.35 -5.38
C GLN A 227 -9.38 -10.58 -5.92
N ASP A 228 -9.53 -10.46 -7.24
CA ASP A 228 -10.74 -10.86 -7.93
C ASP A 228 -10.79 -12.39 -7.92
N ASP A 229 -11.45 -12.91 -6.89
CA ASP A 229 -11.95 -14.28 -6.82
C ASP A 229 -13.29 -14.42 -7.57
N THR A 230 -13.63 -13.42 -8.38
CA THR A 230 -14.70 -13.56 -9.35
C THR A 230 -14.15 -14.43 -10.48
N GLU A 231 -14.16 -15.74 -10.30
CA GLU A 231 -14.22 -16.66 -11.44
C GLU A 231 -15.44 -16.22 -12.25
N ILE A 232 -15.22 -15.41 -13.29
CA ILE A 232 -16.25 -15.08 -14.25
C ILE A 232 -16.48 -16.36 -15.03
N GLN A 233 -17.36 -17.21 -14.51
CA GLN A 233 -17.80 -18.40 -15.18
C GLN A 233 -18.69 -17.97 -16.34
N ILE A 234 -18.10 -17.84 -17.51
CA ILE A 234 -18.85 -17.65 -18.75
C ILE A 234 -19.58 -18.96 -19.01
N ARG A 235 -20.90 -18.93 -18.85
CA ARG A 235 -21.72 -20.11 -19.11
C ARG A 235 -21.75 -20.35 -20.60
N GLN A 236 -21.71 -21.62 -21.01
CA GLN A 236 -21.80 -21.97 -22.44
C GLN A 236 -23.11 -21.49 -23.08
N GLU A 237 -24.19 -21.34 -22.30
CA GLU A 237 -25.47 -20.78 -22.74
C GLU A 237 -25.38 -19.32 -23.19
N ASP A 238 -24.40 -18.56 -22.70
CA ASP A 238 -24.15 -17.17 -23.05
C ASP A 238 -23.22 -17.03 -24.28
N LEU A 239 -22.70 -18.15 -24.80
CA LEU A 239 -21.80 -18.18 -25.94
C LEU A 239 -22.49 -18.74 -27.18
N LYS A 240 -22.48 -17.96 -28.26
CA LYS A 240 -22.83 -18.42 -29.59
C LYS A 240 -21.56 -18.77 -30.36
N VAL A 241 -21.42 -20.04 -30.75
CA VAL A 241 -20.29 -20.52 -31.54
C VAL A 241 -20.74 -20.76 -32.98
N ASP A 242 -20.24 -19.93 -33.91
CA ASP A 242 -20.51 -20.05 -35.34
C ASP A 242 -19.24 -20.55 -36.07
N THR A 243 -19.39 -21.58 -36.91
CA THR A 243 -18.30 -22.10 -37.75
C THR A 243 -18.38 -21.53 -39.17
N TYR A 244 -17.23 -21.17 -39.73
CA TYR A 244 -17.09 -20.58 -41.06
C TYR A 244 -15.94 -21.22 -41.83
N ARG A 245 -15.92 -20.96 -43.14
CA ARG A 245 -14.77 -21.27 -43.99
C ARG A 245 -13.79 -20.10 -43.97
N SER A 246 -12.51 -20.39 -43.79
CA SER A 246 -11.47 -19.36 -43.72
C SER A 246 -11.22 -18.73 -45.10
N GLY A 247 -11.34 -17.41 -45.24
CA GLY A 247 -11.22 -16.67 -46.51
C GLY A 247 -9.80 -16.34 -46.97
N GLY A 248 -8.82 -17.21 -46.72
CA GLY A 248 -7.40 -16.99 -47.05
C GLY A 248 -6.98 -17.65 -48.37
N ALA A 249 -5.83 -17.23 -48.92
CA ALA A 249 -5.19 -17.88 -50.07
C ALA A 249 -4.64 -19.26 -49.65
N GLY A 250 -5.51 -20.27 -49.63
CA GLY A 250 -5.18 -21.64 -49.25
C GLY A 250 -5.77 -22.66 -50.22
N GLY A 251 -5.09 -23.79 -50.39
CA GLY A 251 -5.48 -24.86 -51.31
C GLY A 251 -6.83 -25.51 -50.99
N GLN A 252 -7.17 -26.59 -51.71
CA GLN A 252 -8.49 -27.23 -51.66
C GLN A 252 -9.00 -27.60 -50.24
N HIS A 253 -8.10 -27.79 -49.27
CA HIS A 253 -8.43 -28.07 -47.88
C HIS A 253 -9.06 -26.88 -47.14
N VAL A 254 -8.69 -25.64 -47.48
CA VAL A 254 -9.22 -24.41 -46.87
C VAL A 254 -10.64 -24.11 -47.36
N ASN A 255 -10.97 -24.54 -48.59
CA ASN A 255 -12.29 -24.31 -49.18
C ASN A 255 -13.33 -25.39 -48.84
N LYS A 256 -12.90 -26.56 -48.36
CA LYS A 256 -13.77 -27.71 -48.03
C LYS A 256 -14.04 -27.87 -46.54
N THR A 257 -13.19 -27.33 -45.68
CA THR A 257 -13.29 -27.53 -44.22
C THR A 257 -13.71 -26.24 -43.53
N GLU A 258 -14.66 -26.32 -42.59
CA GLU A 258 -15.04 -25.21 -41.73
C GLU A 258 -13.99 -25.03 -40.63
N SER A 259 -12.91 -24.32 -40.97
CA SER A 259 -11.75 -24.13 -40.10
C SER A 259 -11.75 -22.83 -39.30
N ALA A 260 -12.67 -21.89 -39.57
CA ALA A 260 -12.79 -20.65 -38.81
C ALA A 260 -13.90 -20.77 -37.77
N ILE A 261 -13.62 -20.35 -36.54
CA ILE A 261 -14.58 -20.34 -35.44
C ILE A 261 -14.76 -18.90 -34.98
N ARG A 262 -16.00 -18.45 -34.83
CA ARG A 262 -16.35 -17.19 -34.18
C ARG A 262 -17.14 -17.50 -32.93
N ILE A 263 -16.72 -16.91 -31.82
CA ILE A 263 -17.42 -17.01 -30.54
C ILE A 263 -17.94 -15.62 -30.23
N THR A 264 -19.26 -15.51 -30.05
CA THR A 264 -19.97 -14.28 -29.72
C THR A 264 -20.57 -14.44 -28.33
N HIS A 265 -20.31 -13.49 -27.43
CA HIS A 265 -20.91 -13.49 -26.11
C HIS A 265 -22.25 -12.76 -26.19
N ILE A 266 -23.35 -13.51 -26.15
CA ILE A 266 -24.72 -13.04 -26.41
C ILE A 266 -25.08 -11.78 -25.58
N PRO A 267 -24.72 -11.69 -24.28
CA PRO A 267 -25.05 -10.52 -23.47
C PRO A 267 -24.32 -9.24 -23.86
N THR A 268 -23.10 -9.34 -24.40
CA THR A 268 -22.25 -8.16 -24.68
C THR A 268 -22.02 -7.88 -26.16
N GLY A 269 -22.32 -8.84 -27.05
CA GLY A 269 -22.15 -8.74 -28.51
C GLY A 269 -20.76 -9.22 -28.97
#